data_AF-A0A2W6S651-F1
#
_entry.id   AF-A0A2W6S651-F1
#
_cell.length_a   1.000
_cell.length_b   1.000
_cell.length_c   1.000
_cell.angle_alpha   90.00
_cell.angle_beta   90.00
_cell.angle_gamma   90.00
#
_symmetry.space_group_name_H-M   'P 1'
#
loop_
_entity.id
_entity.type
_entity.pdbx_description
1 polymer ?
#
loop_
_entity_poly.entity_id
_entity_poly.type
_entity_poly.pdbx_seq_one_letter_code
_entity_poly.pdbx_strand_id
1 'polypeptide(L)' 'MTPHALLVARTCNTSDRRTIRWWECELVEDGGARRRHDGAFFSIREARTWASAQGYPVADEGAQDDAR' A
#
# COMPACT_ATOMS: atom_id res chain seq x y z
N MET A 1 15.58 12.77 3.36
CA MET A 1 14.98 11.53 2.82
C MET A 1 14.05 11.91 1.68
N THR A 2 14.11 11.20 0.55
CA THR A 2 13.18 11.44 -0.56
C THR A 2 11.77 10.94 -0.18
N PRO A 3 10.70 11.74 -0.42
CA PRO A 3 9.35 11.26 -0.19
C PRO A 3 9.10 10.02 -1.06
N HIS A 4 8.56 8.97 -0.45
CA HIS A 4 8.26 7.71 -1.15
C HIS A 4 7.03 7.05 -0.53
N ALA A 5 6.43 6.13 -1.27
CA ALA A 5 5.27 5.37 -0.82
C ALA A 5 5.62 3.90 -0.62
N LEU A 6 5.10 3.31 0.45
CA LEU A 6 5.15 1.88 0.72
C LEU A 6 3.74 1.30 0.54
N LEU A 7 3.65 0.18 -0.16
CA LEU A 7 2.37 -0.52 -0.37
C LEU A 7 2.33 -1.75 0.53
N VAL A 8 1.32 -1.83 1.39
CA VAL A 8 1.17 -2.92 2.35
C VAL A 8 -0.03 -3.75 1.98
N ALA A 9 0.20 -5.03 1.71
CA ALA A 9 -0.89 -5.99 1.49
C ALA A 9 -1.64 -6.24 2.80
N ARG A 10 -2.96 -6.17 2.74
CA ARG A 10 -3.86 -6.49 3.85
C ARG A 10 -4.78 -7.62 3.45
N THR A 11 -4.99 -8.52 4.40
CA THR A 11 -5.93 -9.63 4.26
C THR A 11 -6.79 -9.70 5.52
N CYS A 12 -8.10 -9.82 5.35
CA CYS A 12 -9.04 -10.04 6.45
C CYS A 12 -9.96 -11.20 6.10
N ASN A 13 -10.20 -12.07 7.07
CA ASN A 13 -11.21 -13.13 6.97
C ASN A 13 -12.49 -12.64 7.62
N THR A 14 -13.59 -12.71 6.86
CA THR A 14 -14.91 -12.35 7.36
C THR A 14 -15.56 -13.53 8.08
N SER A 15 -16.57 -13.24 8.90
CA SER A 15 -17.34 -14.25 9.63
C SER A 15 -18.04 -15.26 8.70
N ASP A 16 -18.35 -14.86 7.47
CA ASP A 16 -18.94 -15.72 6.43
C ASP A 16 -17.88 -16.50 5.62
N ARG A 17 -16.65 -16.61 6.13
CA ARG A 17 -15.52 -17.35 5.53
C ARG A 17 -15.06 -16.80 4.18
N ARG A 18 -15.33 -15.53 3.89
CA ARG A 18 -14.71 -14.86 2.73
C ARG A 18 -13.39 -14.24 3.14
N THR A 19 -12.47 -14.22 2.21
CA THR A 19 -11.20 -13.51 2.36
C THR A 19 -11.26 -12.23 1.55
N ILE A 20 -11.12 -11.09 2.22
CA ILE A 20 -10.99 -9.78 1.59
C ILE A 20 -9.50 -9.44 1.56
N ARG A 21 -9.00 -9.08 0.37
CA ARG A 21 -7.63 -8.62 0.16
C ARG A 21 -7.65 -7.20 -0.40
N TRP A 22 -6.81 -6.33 0.14
CA TRP A 22 -6.62 -4.97 -0.34
C TRP A 22 -5.20 -4.50 -0.07
N TRP A 23 -4.86 -3.34 -0.61
CA TRP A 23 -3.59 -2.67 -0.39
C TRP A 23 -3.83 -1.37 0.35
N GLU A 24 -3.00 -1.10 1.34
CA GLU A 24 -2.88 0.20 2.00
C GLU A 24 -1.61 0.89 1.52
N CYS A 25 -1.62 2.22 1.48
CA CYS A 25 -0.48 3.03 1.08
C CYS A 25 0.03 3.85 2.27
N GLU A 26 1.30 3.64 2.64
CA GLU A 26 2.00 4.45 3.64
C GLU A 26 2.86 5.48 2.91
N LEU A 27 2.61 6.76 3.15
CA LEU A 27 3.39 7.85 2.57
C LEU A 27 4.50 8.22 3.56
N VAL A 28 5.74 8.13 3.13
CA VAL A 28 6.93 8.44 3.94
C VAL A 28 7.45 9.80 3.52
N GLU A 29 7.50 10.71 4.49
CA GLU A 29 7.96 12.09 4.35
C GLU A 29 9.20 12.33 5.23
N ASP A 30 9.88 13.47 5.06
CA ASP A 30 11.19 13.75 5.67
C ASP A 30 11.17 13.70 7.22
N GLY A 31 9.98 13.86 7.83
CA GLY A 31 9.76 13.79 9.28
C GLY A 31 9.27 12.43 9.82
N GLY A 32 9.09 11.43 8.94
CA GLY A 32 8.61 10.09 9.32
C GLY A 32 7.51 9.54 8.42
N ALA A 33 7.08 8.32 8.73
CA ALA A 33 6.01 7.66 7.99
C ALA A 33 4.64 8.13 8.46
N ARG A 34 3.82 8.65 7.54
CA ARG A 34 2.41 8.94 7.77
C ARG A 34 1.56 7.88 7.08
N ARG A 35 0.89 7.04 7.88
CA ARG A 35 -0.17 6.15 7.37
C ARG A 35 -1.37 6.98 6.93
N ARG A 36 -1.66 6.94 5.63
CA ARG A 36 -2.92 7.47 5.07
C ARG A 36 -3.87 6.28 4.92
N HIS A 37 -4.80 6.14 5.86
CA HIS A 37 -5.90 5.15 5.77
C HIS A 37 -7.00 5.53 4.76
N ASP A 38 -6.75 6.50 3.88
CA ASP A 38 -7.77 7.13 3.04
C ASP A 38 -8.11 6.31 1.78
N GLY A 39 -7.50 5.13 1.59
CA GLY A 39 -7.75 4.29 0.43
C GLY A 39 -7.41 2.82 0.70
N ALA A 40 -8.43 1.97 0.62
CA ALA A 40 -8.25 0.54 0.40
C ALA A 40 -8.25 0.30 -1.11
N PHE A 41 -7.10 -0.04 -1.67
CA PHE A 41 -6.96 -0.29 -3.10
C PHE A 41 -7.10 -1.79 -3.38
N PHE A 42 -7.94 -2.16 -4.34
CA PHE A 42 -8.13 -3.57 -4.69
C PHE A 42 -7.08 -4.09 -5.69
N SER A 43 -6.19 -3.21 -6.18
CA SER A 43 -5.05 -3.60 -7.00
C SER A 43 -3.79 -2.81 -6.67
N ILE A 44 -2.62 -3.46 -6.79
CA ILE A 44 -1.32 -2.83 -6.60
C ILE A 44 -1.07 -1.68 -7.59
N ARG A 45 -1.60 -1.80 -8.82
CA ARG A 45 -1.48 -0.77 -9.86
C ARG A 45 -2.24 0.49 -9.48
N GLU A 46 -3.45 0.35 -8.95
CA GLU A 46 -4.26 1.47 -8.49
C GLU A 46 -3.58 2.19 -7.32
N ALA A 47 -3.07 1.43 -6.35
CA ALA A 47 -2.33 1.97 -5.21
C ALA A 47 -1.06 2.73 -5.65
N ARG A 48 -0.30 2.18 -6.60
CA ARG A 48 0.90 2.82 -7.17
C ARG A 48 0.53 4.10 -7.94
N THR A 49 -0.47 4.06 -8.80
CA THR A 49 -0.92 5.25 -9.55
C THR A 49 -1.38 6.35 -8.62
N TRP A 50 -2.13 6.00 -7.58
CA TRP A 50 -2.56 6.96 -6.56
C TRP A 50 -1.37 7.59 -5.83
N ALA A 51 -0.43 6.76 -5.35
CA ALA A 51 0.76 7.24 -4.63
C ALA A 51 1.62 8.18 -5.49
N SER A 52 1.88 7.80 -6.74
CA SER A 52 2.61 8.63 -7.70
C SER A 52 1.89 9.94 -7.98
N ALA A 53 0.55 9.95 -8.06
CA ALA A 53 -0.24 11.17 -8.23
C ALA A 53 -0.16 12.11 -7.01
N GLN A 54 0.15 11.58 -5.82
CA GLN A 54 0.43 12.38 -4.61
C GLN A 54 1.88 12.88 -4.53
N GLY A 55 2.74 12.54 -5.50
CA GLY A 55 4.16 12.91 -5.47
C GLY A 55 5.06 11.96 -4.66
N TYR A 56 4.54 10.78 -4.29
CA TYR A 56 5.27 9.76 -3.55
C TYR A 56 5.54 8.56 -4.46
N PRO A 57 6.70 8.50 -5.15
CA PRO A 57 7.05 7.34 -5.94
C PRO A 57 7.10 6.08 -5.05
N VAL A 58 6.48 5.00 -5.52
CA VAL A 58 6.62 3.67 -4.90
C VAL A 58 7.90 3.06 -5.42
N ALA A 59 8.86 2.76 -4.53
CA ALA A 59 10.04 2.01 -4.92
C ALA A 59 9.62 0.62 -5.44
N ASP A 60 10.19 0.19 -6.57
CA ASP A 60 9.99 -1.16 -7.12
C ASP A 60 10.82 -2.21 -6.35
N GLU A 61 11.18 -1.93 -5.09
CA GLU A 61 11.87 -2.91 -4.25
C GLU A 61 10.86 -3.90 -3.70
N GLY A 62 10.65 -4.95 -4.49
CA GLY A 62 10.02 -6.18 -4.05
C GLY A 62 8.52 -6.03 -3.83
N ALA A 63 7.76 -6.36 -4.86
CA ALA A 63 6.64 -7.26 -4.62
C ALA A 63 7.21 -8.49 -3.91
N GLN A 64 7.34 -8.43 -2.58
CA GLN A 64 7.68 -9.56 -1.77
C GLN A 64 6.43 -10.43 -1.81
N ASP A 65 6.46 -11.31 -2.81
CA ASP A 65 5.72 -12.55 -2.86
C ASP A 65 6.04 -13.28 -1.56
N ASP A 66 5.27 -12.99 -0.51
CA ASP A 66 5.19 -13.84 0.68
C ASP A 66 4.39 -15.08 0.25
N ALA A 67 5.03 -15.90 -0.59
CA ALA A 67 4.66 -17.27 -0.81
C ALA A 67 5.05 -18.04 0.45
N ARG A 68 4.07 -18.22 1.34
CA ARG A 68 4.14 -19.21 2.40
C ARG A 68 2.89 -20.07 2.44
#